data_AF-A0A9P6INF2-F1
#
_entry.id   AF-A0A9P6INF2-F1
#
_cell.length_a   1.000
_cell.length_b   1.000
_cell.length_c   1.000
_cell.angle_alpha   90.00
_cell.angle_beta   90.00
_cell.angle_gamma   90.00
#
_symmetry.space_group_name_H-M   'P 1'
#
loop_
_entity.id
_entity.type
_entity.pdbx_description
1 polymer ?
#
loop_
_entity_poly.entity_id
_entity_poly.type
_entity_poly.pdbx_seq_one_letter_code
_entity_poly.pdbx_strand_id
1 'polypeptide(L)'
;IAKIPMPRTTHKKETMAVLGNDSPRFGPKNLGTGKPYNVISKAHVFLDKFHAVLSSSYGTNFKTMAHRLLIVAVLIDDTQRRLKEALDEIPEQQRSWEKCEEVFIDITLTPQQRQAAVQSVINGGLRKNELYREFSYRIRRSVRLNKLPDTDRATLEGVKQALPSMVNSMVELKYM
;
A
#
# COMPACT_ATOMS: atom_id res chain seq x y z
N ILE A 1 26.44 -50.70 -15.76
CA ILE A 1 25.83 -49.77 -14.76
C ILE A 1 25.64 -48.43 -15.45
N ALA A 2 24.41 -48.08 -15.84
CA ALA A 2 24.10 -46.84 -16.54
C ALA A 2 24.11 -45.65 -15.55
N LYS A 3 24.85 -44.59 -15.88
CA LYS A 3 24.86 -43.33 -15.11
C LYS A 3 23.56 -42.57 -15.38
N ILE A 4 22.71 -42.50 -14.37
CA ILE A 4 21.52 -41.64 -14.38
C ILE A 4 22.00 -40.18 -14.28
N PRO A 5 21.65 -39.28 -15.22
CA PRO A 5 22.01 -37.87 -15.10
C PRO A 5 21.15 -37.22 -14.01
N MET A 6 21.78 -36.54 -13.06
CA MET A 6 21.07 -35.74 -12.06
C MET A 6 20.36 -34.55 -12.74
N PRO A 7 19.16 -34.16 -12.27
CA PRO A 7 18.46 -32.99 -12.78
C PRO A 7 19.27 -31.72 -12.48
N ARG A 8 19.58 -30.96 -13.52
CA ARG A 8 20.12 -29.60 -13.39
C ARG A 8 19.08 -28.74 -12.69
N THR A 9 19.33 -28.38 -11.44
CA THR A 9 18.65 -27.29 -10.76
C THR A 9 18.87 -26.01 -11.55
N THR A 10 17.87 -25.59 -12.31
CA THR A 10 17.84 -24.26 -12.91
C THR A 10 17.73 -23.25 -11.78
N HIS A 11 18.86 -22.66 -11.38
CA HIS A 11 18.86 -21.44 -10.59
C HIS A 11 18.09 -20.38 -11.39
N LYS A 12 16.84 -20.15 -10.99
CA LYS A 12 16.02 -19.04 -11.48
C LYS A 12 16.82 -17.77 -11.15
N LYS A 13 17.47 -17.16 -12.14
CA LYS A 13 18.17 -15.87 -11.98
C LYS A 13 17.17 -14.92 -11.31
N GLU A 14 17.41 -14.52 -10.07
CA GLU A 14 16.62 -13.47 -9.44
C GLU A 14 16.91 -12.19 -10.22
N THR A 15 15.97 -11.79 -11.07
CA THR A 15 15.99 -10.47 -11.67
C THR A 15 15.92 -9.45 -10.54
N MET A 16 17.03 -8.77 -10.26
CA MET A 16 17.05 -7.66 -9.31
C MET A 16 16.06 -6.62 -9.79
N ALA A 17 15.06 -6.31 -8.96
CA ALA A 17 14.12 -5.25 -9.27
C ALA A 17 14.84 -3.90 -9.15
N VAL A 18 15.04 -3.20 -10.27
CA VAL A 18 15.70 -1.88 -10.31
C VAL A 18 14.64 -0.82 -10.52
N LEU A 19 14.55 0.14 -9.59
CA LEU A 19 13.64 1.26 -9.69
C LEU A 19 14.30 2.43 -10.46
N GLY A 20 13.57 3.01 -11.40
CA GLY A 20 14.01 4.22 -12.13
C GLY A 20 14.06 5.47 -11.25
N ASN A 21 14.53 6.58 -11.83
CA ASN A 21 14.58 7.90 -11.17
C ASN A 21 13.18 8.52 -11.02
N ASP A 22 12.27 8.19 -11.94
CA ASP A 22 10.85 8.57 -11.92
C ASP A 22 10.05 7.87 -10.80
N SER A 23 10.54 6.70 -10.39
CA SER A 23 9.90 5.87 -9.38
C SER A 23 10.04 6.53 -8.00
N PRO A 24 8.95 6.69 -7.24
CA PRO A 24 9.03 7.30 -5.91
C PRO A 24 9.80 6.41 -4.94
N ARG A 25 10.40 7.05 -3.92
CA ARG A 25 11.05 6.39 -2.79
C ARG A 25 10.36 6.77 -1.48
N PHE A 26 10.42 5.89 -0.50
CA PHE A 26 9.86 6.12 0.82
C PHE A 26 10.95 6.43 1.84
N GLY A 27 10.73 7.47 2.63
CA GLY A 27 11.59 7.84 3.74
C GLY A 27 11.52 9.33 4.09
N PRO A 28 12.37 9.77 5.02
CA PRO A 28 12.59 11.18 5.32
C PRO A 28 13.08 11.95 4.09
N LYS A 29 12.57 13.16 3.86
CA LYS A 29 12.89 13.98 2.66
C LYS A 29 14.40 14.21 2.48
N ASN A 30 15.16 14.32 3.57
CA ASN A 30 16.60 14.53 3.54
C ASN A 30 17.37 13.37 2.87
N LEU A 31 16.81 12.15 2.83
CA LEU A 31 17.42 11.03 2.10
C LEU A 31 17.35 11.21 0.58
N GLY A 32 16.53 12.13 0.09
CA GLY A 32 16.42 12.47 -1.34
C GLY A 32 17.27 13.66 -1.77
N THR A 33 17.93 14.36 -0.84
CA THR A 33 18.69 15.57 -1.18
C THR A 33 19.83 15.23 -2.13
N GLY A 34 19.88 15.91 -3.28
CA GLY A 34 20.89 15.66 -4.32
C GLY A 34 20.69 14.37 -5.11
N LYS A 35 19.53 13.72 -4.98
CA LYS A 35 19.19 12.51 -5.73
C LYS A 35 18.18 12.84 -6.85
N PRO A 36 18.22 12.11 -7.98
CA PRO A 36 17.33 12.36 -9.12
C PRO A 36 15.90 11.84 -8.90
N TYR A 37 15.62 11.22 -7.75
CA TYR A 37 14.33 10.62 -7.43
C TYR A 37 13.57 11.40 -6.35
N ASN A 38 12.24 11.29 -6.39
CA ASN A 38 11.37 11.93 -5.41
C ASN A 38 11.17 11.06 -4.16
N VAL A 39 11.40 11.64 -2.98
CA VAL A 39 11.18 10.98 -1.68
C VAL A 39 9.88 11.45 -1.04
N ILE A 40 9.04 10.50 -0.64
CA ILE A 40 7.74 10.73 -0.03
C ILE A 40 7.72 10.13 1.38
N SER A 41 7.49 10.98 2.38
CA SER A 41 7.45 10.55 3.79
C SER A 41 6.06 10.12 4.26
N LYS A 42 5.00 10.52 3.56
CA LYS A 42 3.62 10.11 3.88
C LYS A 42 3.33 8.76 3.23
N ALA A 43 3.18 7.71 4.04
CA ALA A 43 3.05 6.32 3.58
C ALA A 43 1.92 6.11 2.54
N HIS A 44 0.72 6.64 2.78
CA HIS A 44 -0.41 6.51 1.85
C HIS A 44 -0.15 7.24 0.51
N VAL A 45 0.40 8.46 0.57
CA VAL A 45 0.76 9.22 -0.65
C VAL A 45 1.85 8.49 -1.43
N PHE A 46 2.80 7.89 -0.72
CA PHE A 46 3.84 7.09 -1.32
C PHE A 46 3.24 5.89 -2.06
N LEU A 47 2.41 5.07 -1.40
CA LEU A 47 1.79 3.89 -2.02
C LEU A 47 0.93 4.25 -3.25
N ASP A 48 0.19 5.36 -3.20
CA ASP A 48 -0.63 5.81 -4.33
C ASP A 48 0.23 6.17 -5.55
N LYS A 49 1.26 7.00 -5.33
CA LYS A 49 2.19 7.39 -6.40
C LYS A 49 3.01 6.20 -6.89
N PHE A 50 3.43 5.34 -5.98
CA PHE A 50 4.22 4.14 -6.29
C PHE A 50 3.44 3.18 -7.17
N HIS A 51 2.20 2.88 -6.79
CA HIS A 51 1.32 2.06 -7.61
C HIS A 51 1.08 2.70 -8.98
N ALA A 52 0.71 3.99 -9.03
CA ALA A 52 0.42 4.68 -10.29
C ALA A 52 1.62 4.65 -11.26
N VAL A 53 2.83 4.95 -10.77
CA VAL A 53 4.04 4.96 -11.59
C VAL A 53 4.43 3.53 -12.01
N LEU A 54 4.54 2.59 -11.06
CA LEU A 54 5.07 1.27 -11.37
C LEU A 54 4.09 0.34 -12.06
N SER A 55 2.78 0.46 -11.82
CA SER A 55 1.79 -0.29 -12.60
C SER A 55 1.81 0.13 -14.07
N SER A 56 2.10 1.40 -14.35
CA SER A 56 2.28 1.90 -15.71
C SER A 56 3.58 1.39 -16.33
N SER A 57 4.70 1.42 -15.60
CA SER A 57 6.02 1.02 -16.13
C SER A 57 6.20 -0.50 -16.26
N TYR A 58 5.64 -1.30 -15.35
CA TYR A 58 5.79 -2.77 -15.34
C TYR A 58 4.57 -3.51 -15.88
N GLY A 59 3.45 -2.83 -16.11
CA GLY A 59 2.23 -3.42 -16.64
C GLY A 59 1.74 -4.62 -15.82
N THR A 60 1.48 -5.74 -16.49
CA THR A 60 1.00 -6.98 -15.87
C THR A 60 2.01 -7.60 -14.90
N ASN A 61 3.30 -7.32 -15.06
CA ASN A 61 4.37 -7.82 -14.18
C ASN A 61 4.44 -7.06 -12.85
N PHE A 62 3.75 -5.92 -12.72
CA PHE A 62 3.75 -5.15 -11.48
C PHE A 62 3.30 -6.01 -10.30
N LYS A 63 2.19 -6.73 -10.45
CA LYS A 63 1.60 -7.52 -9.35
C LYS A 63 2.54 -8.60 -8.83
N THR A 64 3.32 -9.23 -9.71
CA THR A 64 4.27 -10.30 -9.34
C THR A 64 5.59 -9.75 -8.77
N MET A 65 5.92 -8.49 -9.06
CA MET A 65 7.15 -7.84 -8.60
C MET A 65 6.94 -6.83 -7.47
N ALA A 66 5.69 -6.52 -7.12
CA ALA A 66 5.36 -5.41 -6.24
C ALA A 66 6.05 -5.50 -4.87
N HIS A 67 6.13 -6.69 -4.27
CA HIS A 67 6.82 -6.90 -2.99
C HIS A 67 8.30 -6.53 -3.08
N ARG A 68 9.00 -7.00 -4.12
CA ARG A 68 10.43 -6.69 -4.36
C ARG A 68 10.63 -5.21 -4.62
N LEU A 69 9.81 -4.62 -5.47
CA LEU A 69 9.87 -3.20 -5.79
C LEU A 69 9.65 -2.35 -4.53
N LEU A 70 8.71 -2.75 -3.66
CA LEU A 70 8.40 -2.02 -2.45
C LEU A 70 9.55 -2.03 -1.45
N ILE A 71 10.23 -3.18 -1.30
CA ILE A 71 11.45 -3.30 -0.47
C ILE A 71 12.52 -2.34 -0.97
N VAL A 72 12.83 -2.36 -2.28
CA VAL A 72 13.86 -1.50 -2.89
C VAL A 72 13.49 -0.01 -2.80
N ALA A 73 12.22 0.32 -2.68
CA ALA A 73 11.76 1.70 -2.61
C ALA A 73 11.95 2.37 -1.25
N VAL A 74 12.13 1.59 -0.19
CA VAL A 74 12.33 2.09 1.18
C VAL A 74 13.80 2.46 1.38
N LEU A 75 14.07 3.69 1.80
CA LEU A 75 15.43 4.22 2.01
C LEU A 75 15.92 4.13 3.46
N ILE A 76 15.07 3.69 4.38
CA ILE A 76 15.41 3.54 5.80
C ILE A 76 15.81 2.08 6.02
N ASP A 77 17.08 1.79 6.30
CA ASP A 77 17.62 0.43 6.35
C ASP A 77 16.85 -0.51 7.30
N ASP A 78 16.56 -0.06 8.53
CA ASP A 78 15.81 -0.90 9.49
C ASP A 78 14.37 -1.17 9.00
N THR A 79 13.70 -0.16 8.45
CA THR A 79 12.35 -0.31 7.88
C THR A 79 12.37 -1.23 6.68
N GLN A 80 13.36 -1.10 5.80
CA GLN A 80 13.54 -1.96 4.63
C GLN A 80 13.75 -3.41 5.04
N ARG A 81 14.62 -3.66 6.03
CA ARG A 81 14.89 -4.99 6.57
C ARG A 81 13.63 -5.63 7.15
N ARG A 82 12.94 -4.94 8.06
CA ARG A 82 11.69 -5.42 8.67
C ARG A 82 10.58 -5.66 7.64
N LEU A 83 10.50 -4.79 6.63
CA LEU A 83 9.56 -4.95 5.52
C LEU A 83 9.88 -6.20 4.69
N LYS A 84 11.15 -6.43 4.37
CA LYS A 84 11.59 -7.62 3.64
C LYS A 84 11.22 -8.89 4.41
N GLU A 85 11.57 -8.96 5.69
CA GLU A 85 11.24 -10.10 6.57
C GLU A 85 9.73 -10.38 6.54
N ALA A 86 8.90 -9.36 6.77
CA ALA A 86 7.45 -9.53 6.81
C ALA A 86 6.81 -9.87 5.44
N LEU A 87 7.37 -9.38 4.32
CA LEU A 87 6.87 -9.72 2.98
C LEU A 87 7.29 -11.12 2.52
N ASP A 88 8.46 -11.59 2.98
CA ASP A 88 8.96 -12.93 2.68
C ASP A 88 8.14 -14.01 3.41
N GLU A 89 7.54 -13.68 4.57
CA GLU A 89 6.61 -14.54 5.30
C GLU A 89 5.25 -14.73 4.60
N ILE A 90 4.88 -13.87 3.65
CA ILE A 90 3.61 -14.02 2.91
C ILE A 90 3.74 -15.19 1.92
N PRO A 91 2.86 -16.22 2.02
CA PRO A 91 2.83 -17.31 1.05
C PRO A 91 2.61 -16.80 -0.37
N GLU A 92 3.29 -17.39 -1.35
CA GLU A 92 3.25 -16.92 -2.75
C GLU A 92 1.82 -16.86 -3.31
N GLN A 93 0.94 -17.79 -2.92
CA GLN A 93 -0.46 -17.83 -3.35
C GLN A 93 -1.30 -16.68 -2.80
N GLN A 94 -0.86 -16.05 -1.71
CA GLN A 94 -1.54 -14.93 -1.05
C GLN A 94 -0.87 -13.58 -1.35
N ARG A 95 0.22 -13.59 -2.14
CA ARG A 95 1.01 -12.40 -2.42
C ARG A 95 0.30 -11.52 -3.45
N SER A 96 -0.56 -10.63 -2.95
CA SER A 96 -1.23 -9.58 -3.73
C SER A 96 -0.63 -8.19 -3.43
N TRP A 97 -0.93 -7.21 -4.30
CA TRP A 97 -0.57 -5.82 -4.05
C TRP A 97 -1.22 -5.32 -2.74
N GLU A 98 -2.49 -5.63 -2.56
CA GLU A 98 -3.26 -5.28 -1.37
C GLU A 98 -2.59 -5.80 -0.10
N LYS A 99 -2.05 -7.03 -0.14
CA LYS A 99 -1.34 -7.60 0.99
C LYS A 99 0.01 -6.92 1.25
N CYS A 100 0.72 -6.55 0.19
CA CYS A 100 1.96 -5.79 0.30
C CYS A 100 1.71 -4.41 0.91
N GLU A 101 0.62 -3.73 0.55
CA GLU A 101 0.23 -2.45 1.15
C GLU A 101 -0.05 -2.58 2.65
N GLU A 102 -0.78 -3.63 3.06
CA GLU A 102 -1.08 -3.87 4.48
C GLU A 102 0.20 -4.03 5.30
N VAL A 103 1.11 -4.90 4.84
CA VAL A 103 2.38 -5.13 5.53
C VAL A 103 3.22 -3.86 5.56
N PHE A 104 3.26 -3.11 4.45
CA PHE A 104 3.98 -1.84 4.42
C PHE A 104 3.46 -0.84 5.45
N ILE A 105 2.14 -0.67 5.55
CA ILE A 105 1.52 0.23 6.53
C ILE A 105 1.79 -0.26 7.96
N ASP A 106 1.76 -1.58 8.19
CA ASP A 106 2.06 -2.16 9.50
C ASP A 106 3.50 -1.92 9.96
N ILE A 107 4.46 -1.96 9.03
CA ILE A 107 5.87 -1.73 9.32
C ILE A 107 6.19 -0.24 9.45
N THR A 108 5.55 0.62 8.65
CA THR A 108 5.93 2.03 8.53
C THR A 108 5.16 2.97 9.46
N LEU A 109 3.97 2.59 9.93
CA LEU A 109 3.13 3.43 10.77
C LEU A 109 2.81 2.76 12.11
N THR A 110 2.86 3.55 13.18
CA THR A 110 2.36 3.11 14.50
C THR A 110 0.83 3.01 14.50
N PRO A 111 0.22 2.24 15.42
CA PRO A 111 -1.24 2.17 15.54
C PRO A 111 -1.92 3.55 15.67
N GLN A 112 -1.29 4.48 16.41
CA GLN A 112 -1.79 5.85 16.57
C GLN A 112 -1.73 6.65 15.26
N GLN A 113 -0.64 6.53 14.51
CA GLN A 113 -0.50 7.19 13.20
C GLN A 113 -1.50 6.63 12.18
N ARG A 114 -1.77 5.33 12.24
CA ARG A 114 -2.80 4.66 11.43
C ARG A 114 -4.19 5.20 11.71
N GLN A 115 -4.57 5.31 12.99
CA GLN A 115 -5.84 5.90 13.40
C GLN A 115 -5.97 7.36 12.95
N ALA A 116 -4.92 8.17 13.14
CA ALA A 116 -4.91 9.56 12.69
C ALA A 116 -5.05 9.68 11.16
N ALA A 117 -4.45 8.76 10.39
CA ALA A 117 -4.58 8.73 8.94
C ALA A 117 -6.02 8.44 8.50
N VAL A 118 -6.71 7.50 9.16
CA VAL A 118 -8.13 7.20 8.92
C VAL A 118 -8.99 8.42 9.23
N GLN A 119 -8.81 9.03 10.41
CA GLN A 119 -9.59 10.20 10.79
C GLN A 119 -9.39 11.36 9.81
N SER A 120 -8.19 11.55 9.28
CA SER A 120 -7.93 12.55 8.24
C SER A 120 -8.67 12.26 6.93
N VAL A 121 -8.79 10.99 6.54
CA VAL A 121 -9.55 10.57 5.35
C VAL A 121 -11.05 10.81 5.56
N ILE A 122 -11.56 10.49 6.75
CA ILE A 122 -12.94 10.71 7.18
C ILE A 122 -13.29 12.19 7.18
N ASN A 123 -12.53 13.00 7.93
CA ASN A 123 -12.78 14.44 8.08
C ASN A 123 -12.62 15.20 6.76
N GLY A 124 -11.79 14.68 5.84
CA GLY A 124 -11.59 15.28 4.54
C GLY A 124 -12.77 15.15 3.58
N GLY A 125 -13.73 14.26 3.86
CA GLY A 125 -14.92 14.04 3.03
C GLY A 125 -14.60 13.75 1.55
N LEU A 126 -15.59 14.00 0.67
CA LEU A 126 -15.43 13.94 -0.78
C LEU A 126 -14.55 15.11 -1.26
N ARG A 127 -13.47 14.83 -1.99
CA ARG A 127 -12.60 15.88 -2.54
C ARG A 127 -13.25 16.54 -3.75
N LYS A 128 -12.84 17.78 -4.05
CA LYS A 128 -13.26 18.50 -5.26
C LYS A 128 -12.92 17.66 -6.50
N ASN A 129 -13.90 17.40 -7.35
CA ASN A 129 -13.82 16.57 -8.56
C ASN A 129 -13.56 15.07 -8.34
N GLU A 130 -13.62 14.56 -7.11
CA GLU A 130 -13.54 13.13 -6.83
C GLU A 130 -14.88 12.47 -7.14
N LEU A 131 -14.85 11.35 -7.87
CA LEU A 131 -16.05 10.58 -8.12
C LEU A 131 -16.42 9.74 -6.89
N TYR A 132 -17.70 9.47 -6.67
CA TYR A 132 -18.17 8.65 -5.54
C TYR A 132 -17.49 7.27 -5.45
N ARG A 133 -17.18 6.66 -6.60
CA ARG A 133 -16.45 5.38 -6.66
C ARG A 133 -15.00 5.49 -6.16
N GLU A 134 -14.37 6.63 -6.40
CA GLU A 134 -12.98 6.89 -5.98
C GLU A 134 -12.94 7.20 -4.50
N PHE A 135 -13.93 7.97 -4.02
CA PHE A 135 -14.13 8.23 -2.62
C PHE A 135 -14.38 6.95 -1.81
N SER A 136 -15.30 6.09 -2.27
CA SER A 136 -15.60 4.82 -1.59
C SER A 136 -14.41 3.87 -1.60
N TYR A 137 -13.64 3.83 -2.70
CA TYR A 137 -12.39 3.09 -2.77
C TYR A 137 -11.35 3.62 -1.77
N ARG A 138 -11.18 4.94 -1.69
CA ARG A 138 -10.24 5.59 -0.75
C ARG A 138 -10.59 5.28 0.71
N ILE A 139 -11.87 5.36 1.07
CA ILE A 139 -12.36 5.01 2.42
C ILE A 139 -12.12 3.52 2.69
N ARG A 140 -12.55 2.62 1.80
CA ARG A 140 -12.39 1.16 1.96
C ARG A 140 -10.93 0.76 2.12
N ARG A 141 -10.04 1.34 1.29
CA ARG A 141 -8.60 1.11 1.40
C ARG A 141 -8.05 1.63 2.72
N SER A 142 -8.46 2.82 3.18
CA SER A 142 -8.04 3.35 4.48
C SER A 142 -8.48 2.46 5.64
N VAL A 143 -9.72 1.98 5.65
CA VAL A 143 -10.22 1.06 6.68
C VAL A 143 -9.42 -0.25 6.69
N ARG A 144 -9.24 -0.88 5.52
CA ARG A 144 -8.48 -2.14 5.36
C ARG A 144 -7.04 -2.01 5.87
N LEU A 145 -6.32 -0.99 5.41
CA LEU A 145 -4.90 -0.83 5.71
C LEU A 145 -4.63 -0.53 7.18
N ASN A 146 -5.59 0.06 7.89
CA ASN A 146 -5.41 0.44 9.27
C ASN A 146 -5.97 -0.57 10.28
N LYS A 147 -6.52 -1.70 9.80
CA LYS A 147 -7.05 -2.82 10.61
C LYS A 147 -7.85 -2.32 11.82
N LEU A 148 -8.78 -1.41 11.54
CA LEU A 148 -9.58 -0.79 12.59
C LEU A 148 -10.37 -1.90 13.28
N PRO A 149 -10.35 -2.00 14.62
CA PRO A 149 -11.16 -2.98 15.30
C PRO A 149 -12.62 -2.73 14.95
N ASP A 150 -13.35 -3.78 14.55
CA ASP A 150 -14.77 -3.70 14.16
C ASP A 150 -15.67 -3.12 15.27
N THR A 151 -15.15 -2.99 16.49
CA THR A 151 -15.80 -2.39 17.66
C THR A 151 -15.60 -0.89 17.82
N ASP A 152 -14.76 -0.23 17.01
CA ASP A 152 -14.56 1.21 17.09
C ASP A 152 -15.74 1.97 16.46
N ARG A 153 -16.79 2.12 17.25
CA ARG A 153 -18.03 2.85 16.91
C ARG A 153 -17.76 4.28 16.46
N ALA A 154 -16.72 4.94 16.96
CA ALA A 154 -16.36 6.30 16.58
C ALA A 154 -15.85 6.36 15.14
N THR A 155 -15.07 5.37 14.72
CA THR A 155 -14.62 5.23 13.33
C THR A 155 -15.79 4.95 12.39
N LEU A 156 -16.70 4.05 12.75
CA LEU A 156 -17.87 3.72 11.92
C LEU A 156 -18.82 4.91 11.76
N GLU A 157 -19.10 5.64 12.85
CA GLU A 157 -19.88 6.88 12.79
C GLU A 157 -19.16 7.98 12.02
N GLY A 158 -17.84 8.08 12.15
CA GLY A 158 -17.03 8.97 11.33
C GLY A 158 -17.15 8.66 9.83
N VAL A 159 -17.05 7.38 9.45
CA VAL A 159 -17.22 6.95 8.05
C VAL A 159 -18.62 7.32 7.52
N LYS A 160 -19.67 7.15 8.32
CA LYS A 160 -21.02 7.59 7.96
C LYS A 160 -21.07 9.11 7.76
N GLN A 161 -20.52 9.88 8.69
CA GLN A 161 -20.50 11.35 8.60
C GLN A 161 -19.67 11.87 7.42
N ALA A 162 -18.67 11.11 6.96
CA ALA A 162 -17.88 11.47 5.78
C ALA A 162 -18.64 11.31 4.46
N LEU A 163 -19.76 10.57 4.44
CA LEU A 163 -20.62 10.45 3.26
C LEU A 163 -21.35 11.79 3.01
N PRO A 164 -21.44 12.24 1.75
CA PRO A 164 -22.29 13.38 1.40
C PRO A 164 -23.72 13.16 1.91
N SER A 165 -24.34 14.23 2.43
CA SER A 165 -25.66 14.17 3.10
C SER A 165 -26.71 13.37 2.33
N MET A 166 -26.74 13.54 1.00
CA MET A 166 -27.64 12.84 0.09
C MET A 166 -27.48 11.30 0.11
N VAL A 167 -26.26 10.78 0.34
CA VAL A 167 -25.99 9.34 0.48
C VAL A 167 -26.40 8.85 1.87
N ASN A 168 -26.18 9.65 2.92
CA ASN A 168 -26.66 9.32 4.26
C ASN A 168 -28.18 9.21 4.31
N SER A 169 -28.90 10.16 3.69
CA SER A 169 -30.36 10.11 3.60
C SER A 169 -30.88 8.87 2.85
N MET A 170 -30.15 8.39 1.83
CA MET A 170 -30.50 7.15 1.12
C MET A 170 -30.23 5.88 1.93
N VAL A 171 -29.17 5.87 2.75
CA VAL A 171 -28.87 4.75 3.65
C VAL A 171 -29.93 4.67 4.75
N GLU A 172 -30.32 5.80 5.33
CA GLU A 172 -31.38 5.86 6.35
C GLU A 172 -32.73 5.39 5.82
N LEU A 173 -33.11 5.75 4.59
CA LEU A 173 -34.35 5.29 3.93
C LEU A 173 -34.41 3.78 3.66
N LYS A 174 -33.27 3.08 3.63
CA LYS A 174 -33.22 1.63 3.34
C LYS A 174 -33.31 0.76 4.60
N TYR A 175 -33.18 1.37 5.78
CA TYR A 175 -33.26 0.71 7.09
C TYR A 175 -34.47 1.18 7.92
N MET A 176 -35.39 1.94 7.32
CA MET A 176 -36.78 2.13 7.78
C MET A 176 -37.69 1.16 7.04
#